data_AF-A0A7J2JNI6-F1
#
_entry.id   AF-A0A7J2JNI6-F1
#
_cell.length_a   1.000
_cell.length_b   1.000
_cell.length_c   1.000
_cell.angle_alpha   90.00
_cell.angle_beta   90.00
_cell.angle_gamma   90.00
#
_symmetry.space_group_name_H-M   'P 1'
#
loop_
_entity.id
_entity.type
_entity.pdbx_description
1 polymer ?
#
loop_
_entity_poly.entity_id
_entity_poly.type
_entity_poly.pdbx_seq_one_letter_code
_entity_poly.pdbx_strand_id
1 'polypeptide(L)'
;MLKGVGEEKAEILAAHLLSRCGKEALKVSLGIKPSRLTGILRRRCKPVKEEPAHILWDLEFLGGFLRMDGGVGTAYPYSLTTGRLTASLLLSMRLKGIYATEFSSQGDLIWKSLKLRISRAEELLGDLGVEDHSLALEAAVRSTKMWPLMAIMTSPDVTEGYAYLNGPLYLDHVEYGRFVVENYVLDKSDLEKLVTFVEADVNAGFDIRS
;
A
#
# COMPACT_ATOMS: atom_id res chain seq x y z
N MET A 1 -3.67 -9.37 -0.51
CA MET A 1 -4.09 -8.32 -1.50
C MET A 1 -5.51 -7.90 -1.18
N LEU A 2 -5.91 -6.64 -1.41
CA LEU A 2 -7.29 -6.20 -1.25
C LEU A 2 -8.10 -6.55 -2.51
N LYS A 3 -9.20 -7.27 -2.34
CA LYS A 3 -10.09 -7.70 -3.43
C LYS A 3 -11.11 -6.62 -3.75
N GLY A 4 -11.57 -6.59 -5.01
CA GLY A 4 -12.68 -5.70 -5.41
C GLY A 4 -12.36 -4.20 -5.45
N VAL A 5 -11.14 -3.77 -5.08
CA VAL A 5 -10.73 -2.35 -5.06
C VAL A 5 -9.78 -1.97 -6.21
N GLY A 6 -9.71 -2.83 -7.24
CA GLY A 6 -8.94 -2.56 -8.44
C GLY A 6 -7.44 -2.86 -8.36
N GLU A 7 -6.94 -3.49 -7.28
CA GLU A 7 -5.50 -3.82 -7.14
C GLU A 7 -5.00 -4.68 -8.30
N GLU A 8 -5.71 -5.75 -8.65
CA GLU A 8 -5.33 -6.64 -9.75
C GLU A 8 -5.27 -5.90 -11.10
N LYS A 9 -6.26 -5.05 -11.37
CA LYS A 9 -6.27 -4.22 -12.58
C LYS A 9 -5.08 -3.27 -12.58
N ALA A 10 -4.80 -2.61 -11.47
CA ALA A 10 -3.68 -1.70 -11.34
C ALA A 10 -2.32 -2.42 -11.48
N GLU A 11 -2.19 -3.66 -10.99
CA GLU A 11 -0.99 -4.50 -11.20
C GLU A 11 -0.77 -4.83 -12.68
N ILE A 12 -1.82 -5.23 -13.39
CA ILE A 12 -1.76 -5.49 -14.84
C ILE A 12 -1.33 -4.21 -15.59
N LEU A 13 -1.89 -3.07 -15.22
CA LEU A 13 -1.56 -1.78 -15.82
C LEU A 13 -0.12 -1.35 -15.50
N ALA A 14 0.34 -1.54 -14.27
CA ALA A 14 1.71 -1.26 -13.86
C ALA A 14 2.71 -2.13 -14.66
N ALA A 15 2.45 -3.44 -14.80
CA ALA A 15 3.27 -4.34 -15.60
C ALA A 15 3.30 -3.91 -17.08
N HIS A 16 2.15 -3.50 -17.62
CA HIS A 16 2.05 -2.99 -18.99
C HIS A 16 2.82 -1.67 -19.19
N LEU A 17 2.75 -0.75 -18.23
CA LEU A 17 3.52 0.50 -18.29
C LEU A 17 5.02 0.25 -18.15
N LEU A 18 5.44 -0.65 -17.27
CA LEU A 18 6.85 -1.04 -17.13
C LEU A 18 7.40 -1.63 -18.41
N SER A 19 6.68 -2.56 -19.05
CA SER A 19 7.14 -3.19 -20.30
C SER A 19 7.30 -2.18 -21.45
N ARG A 20 6.50 -1.10 -21.46
CA ARG A 20 6.48 -0.11 -22.55
C ARG A 20 7.39 1.09 -22.30
N CYS A 21 7.48 1.53 -21.04
CA CYS A 21 8.09 2.82 -20.67
C CYS A 21 9.29 2.65 -19.74
N GLY A 22 9.54 1.44 -19.23
CA GLY A 22 10.65 1.13 -18.32
C GLY A 22 10.68 2.11 -17.14
N LYS A 23 11.82 2.79 -16.97
CA LYS A 23 12.02 3.77 -15.90
C LYS A 23 11.11 5.01 -15.97
N GLU A 24 10.43 5.28 -17.09
CA GLU A 24 9.49 6.40 -17.21
C GLU A 24 8.05 6.00 -16.85
N ALA A 25 7.78 4.73 -16.53
CA ALA A 25 6.44 4.23 -16.22
C ALA A 25 5.76 5.02 -15.09
N LEU A 26 6.49 5.35 -14.02
CA LEU A 26 5.96 6.13 -12.90
C LEU A 26 5.50 7.53 -13.34
N LYS A 27 6.34 8.25 -14.09
CA LYS A 27 5.98 9.56 -14.66
C LYS A 27 4.71 9.46 -15.50
N VAL A 28 4.63 8.46 -16.36
CA VAL A 28 3.47 8.21 -17.20
C VAL A 28 2.23 7.93 -16.35
N SER A 29 2.32 7.13 -15.29
CA SER A 29 1.19 6.88 -14.38
C SER A 29 0.73 8.12 -13.61
N LEU A 30 1.65 9.06 -13.35
CA LEU A 30 1.34 10.35 -12.71
C LEU A 30 0.81 11.40 -13.70
N GLY A 31 0.59 11.03 -14.98
CA GLY A 31 0.15 11.96 -16.02
C GLY A 31 1.24 12.88 -16.55
N ILE A 32 2.49 12.66 -16.17
CA ILE A 32 3.64 13.47 -16.56
C ILE A 32 4.17 12.99 -17.92
N LYS A 33 4.47 13.92 -18.82
CA LYS A 33 5.01 13.60 -20.15
C LYS A 33 6.43 13.03 -20.03
N PRO A 34 6.71 11.85 -20.60
CA PRO A 34 8.05 11.28 -20.56
C PRO A 34 9.01 12.07 -21.44
N SER A 35 10.20 12.35 -20.91
CA SER A 35 11.26 13.04 -21.64
C SER A 35 11.93 12.07 -22.63
N ARG A 36 12.15 12.50 -23.88
CA ARG A 36 12.94 11.77 -24.91
C ARG A 36 12.40 10.41 -25.41
N LEU A 37 11.09 10.17 -25.40
CA LEU A 37 10.53 9.06 -26.20
C LEU A 37 10.30 9.47 -27.65
N THR A 38 10.64 8.60 -28.61
CA THR A 38 10.26 8.75 -30.03
C THR A 38 8.73 8.85 -30.15
N GLY A 39 8.22 9.45 -31.24
CA GLY A 39 6.77 9.65 -31.43
C GLY A 39 5.94 8.35 -31.29
N ILE A 40 6.50 7.21 -31.72
CA ILE A 40 5.88 5.88 -31.59
C ILE A 40 5.81 5.44 -30.12
N LEU A 41 6.91 5.59 -29.38
CA LEU A 41 6.95 5.26 -27.96
C LEU A 41 6.05 6.20 -27.13
N ARG A 42 5.93 7.49 -27.50
CA ARG A 42 4.96 8.41 -26.87
C ARG A 42 3.52 7.97 -27.07
N ARG A 43 3.16 7.51 -28.28
CA ARG A 43 1.82 6.93 -28.54
C ARG A 43 1.58 5.68 -27.70
N ARG A 44 2.64 4.93 -27.40
CA ARG A 44 2.58 3.75 -26.54
C ARG A 44 2.55 4.12 -25.04
N CYS A 45 3.27 5.14 -24.60
CA CYS A 45 3.36 5.53 -23.19
C CYS A 45 2.27 6.53 -22.76
N LYS A 46 1.01 6.27 -23.13
CA LYS A 46 -0.10 7.09 -22.64
C LYS A 46 -0.42 6.74 -21.18
N PRO A 47 -0.71 7.75 -20.34
CA PRO A 47 -1.22 7.51 -18.99
C PRO A 47 -2.49 6.66 -19.09
N VAL A 48 -2.61 5.69 -18.19
CA VAL A 48 -3.89 5.05 -17.93
C VAL A 48 -4.65 5.98 -16.99
N LYS A 49 -5.84 6.41 -17.41
CA LYS A 49 -6.70 7.19 -16.52
C LYS A 49 -7.43 6.22 -15.60
N GLU A 50 -7.15 6.33 -14.32
CA GLU A 50 -8.00 5.77 -13.28
C GLU A 50 -8.93 6.88 -12.80
N GLU A 51 -10.21 6.55 -12.69
CA GLU A 51 -11.19 7.49 -12.13
C GLU A 51 -11.09 7.43 -10.62
N PRO A 52 -10.91 8.58 -9.93
CA PRO A 52 -10.94 8.63 -8.49
C PRO A 52 -12.27 8.11 -7.95
N ALA A 53 -12.22 7.32 -6.88
CA ALA A 53 -13.44 6.95 -6.16
C ALA A 53 -13.78 8.01 -5.10
N HIS A 54 -15.03 8.49 -5.11
CA HIS A 54 -15.54 9.36 -4.04
C HIS A 54 -16.09 8.49 -2.91
N ILE A 55 -15.23 8.14 -1.95
CA ILE A 55 -15.56 7.27 -0.82
C ILE A 55 -15.48 8.08 0.47
N LEU A 56 -16.52 7.99 1.31
CA LEU A 56 -16.47 8.44 2.71
C LEU A 56 -15.95 7.28 3.55
N TRP A 57 -15.06 7.57 4.49
CA TRP A 57 -14.41 6.57 5.34
C TRP A 57 -14.59 6.87 6.82
N ASP A 58 -14.51 5.81 7.62
CA ASP A 58 -14.79 5.86 9.05
C ASP A 58 -13.51 5.68 9.86
N LEU A 59 -12.61 4.79 9.42
CA LEU A 59 -11.38 4.46 10.14
C LEU A 59 -10.17 4.56 9.20
N GLU A 60 -9.13 5.28 9.61
CA GLU A 60 -7.87 5.35 8.87
C GLU A 60 -6.93 4.23 9.28
N PHE A 61 -6.09 3.78 8.34
CA PHE A 61 -4.96 2.91 8.64
C PHE A 61 -3.75 3.31 7.79
N LEU A 62 -2.58 2.72 8.05
CA LEU A 62 -1.38 3.06 7.29
C LEU A 62 -1.51 2.78 5.79
N GLY A 63 -1.66 3.84 4.98
CA GLY A 63 -1.79 3.75 3.52
C GLY A 63 -3.23 3.51 3.02
N GLY A 64 -4.24 3.58 3.88
CA GLY A 64 -5.62 3.45 3.45
C GLY A 64 -6.65 3.73 4.54
N PHE A 65 -7.86 3.26 4.35
CA PHE A 65 -8.97 3.45 5.26
C PHE A 65 -9.99 2.31 5.16
N LEU A 66 -10.77 2.10 6.21
CA LEU A 66 -11.95 1.24 6.24
C LEU A 66 -13.20 2.11 6.13
N ARG A 67 -14.13 1.67 5.27
CA ARG A 67 -15.52 2.13 5.30
C ARG A 67 -16.36 1.09 6.02
N MET A 68 -17.15 1.53 6.98
CA MET A 68 -17.99 0.70 7.82
C MET A 68 -19.44 0.73 7.32
N ASP A 69 -20.06 -0.44 7.27
CA ASP A 69 -21.49 -0.62 7.06
C ASP A 69 -22.01 -1.70 8.02
N GLY A 70 -22.47 -1.25 9.20
CA GLY A 70 -22.83 -2.14 10.30
C GLY A 70 -21.63 -2.97 10.79
N GLY A 71 -21.78 -4.30 10.80
CA GLY A 71 -20.73 -5.24 11.23
C GLY A 71 -19.71 -5.59 10.15
N VAL A 72 -19.66 -4.84 9.05
CA VAL A 72 -18.78 -5.09 7.90
C VAL A 72 -17.93 -3.86 7.62
N GLY A 73 -16.62 -4.06 7.44
CA GLY A 73 -15.68 -3.07 6.96
C GLY A 73 -15.16 -3.42 5.56
N THR A 74 -15.02 -2.42 4.70
CA THR A 74 -14.38 -2.56 3.39
C THR A 74 -13.11 -1.71 3.37
N ALA A 75 -11.95 -2.34 3.16
CA ALA A 75 -10.65 -1.68 3.17
C ALA A 75 -10.29 -1.10 1.80
N TYR A 76 -9.86 0.15 1.77
CA TYR A 76 -9.47 0.84 0.55
C TYR A 76 -8.11 1.52 0.70
N PRO A 77 -7.23 1.45 -0.31
CA PRO A 77 -6.03 2.28 -0.37
C PRO A 77 -6.37 3.75 -0.67
N TYR A 78 -5.57 4.70 -0.15
CA TYR A 78 -5.73 6.13 -0.43
C TYR A 78 -5.60 6.47 -1.93
N SER A 79 -4.74 5.76 -2.63
CA SER A 79 -4.52 5.96 -4.06
C SER A 79 -5.75 5.65 -4.91
N LEU A 80 -6.73 4.91 -4.38
CA LEU A 80 -8.02 4.73 -5.06
C LEU A 80 -8.83 6.03 -5.10
N THR A 81 -8.85 6.82 -4.02
CA THR A 81 -9.63 8.07 -3.96
C THR A 81 -9.00 9.20 -4.75
N THR A 82 -7.75 9.02 -5.19
CA THR A 82 -7.02 9.99 -6.03
C THR A 82 -6.81 9.50 -7.47
N GLY A 83 -7.23 8.26 -7.80
CA GLY A 83 -7.00 7.66 -9.12
C GLY A 83 -5.51 7.40 -9.42
N ARG A 84 -4.74 7.01 -8.40
CA ARG A 84 -3.29 6.83 -8.42
C ARG A 84 -2.84 5.42 -8.05
N LEU A 85 -3.70 4.39 -8.14
CA LEU A 85 -3.35 3.00 -7.76
C LEU A 85 -2.16 2.48 -8.57
N THR A 86 -2.19 2.68 -9.88
CA THR A 86 -1.07 2.27 -10.74
C THR A 86 0.23 2.98 -10.34
N ALA A 87 0.19 4.27 -9.99
CA ALA A 87 1.36 5.02 -9.55
C ALA A 87 1.89 4.51 -8.21
N SER A 88 0.99 4.22 -7.26
CA SER A 88 1.31 3.65 -5.95
C SER A 88 2.04 2.31 -6.10
N LEU A 89 1.54 1.42 -6.96
CA LEU A 89 2.18 0.14 -7.25
C LEU A 89 3.56 0.31 -7.89
N LEU A 90 3.68 1.14 -8.93
CA LEU A 90 4.96 1.40 -9.60
C LEU A 90 6.00 1.99 -8.65
N LEU A 91 5.58 2.91 -7.78
CA LEU A 91 6.44 3.51 -6.78
C LEU A 91 6.84 2.44 -5.73
N SER A 92 5.89 1.65 -5.23
CA SER A 92 6.18 0.56 -4.29
C SER A 92 7.22 -0.43 -4.82
N MET A 93 7.15 -0.76 -6.12
CA MET A 93 8.12 -1.66 -6.77
C MET A 93 9.54 -1.09 -6.76
N ARG A 94 9.70 0.24 -6.85
CA ARG A 94 11.01 0.91 -6.77
C ARG A 94 11.56 0.98 -5.35
N LEU A 95 10.69 0.97 -4.35
CA LEU A 95 11.07 1.04 -2.94
C LEU A 95 11.42 -0.33 -2.35
N LYS A 96 10.98 -1.42 -2.97
CA LYS A 96 11.35 -2.78 -2.57
C LYS A 96 12.87 -2.96 -2.58
N GLY A 97 13.40 -3.60 -1.54
CA GLY A 97 14.84 -3.84 -1.39
C GLY A 97 15.61 -2.72 -0.71
N ILE A 98 14.97 -1.59 -0.38
CA ILE A 98 15.58 -0.52 0.41
C ILE A 98 15.39 -0.85 1.89
N TYR A 99 16.47 -0.89 2.67
CA TYR A 99 16.42 -1.23 4.09
C TYR A 99 17.30 -0.26 4.88
N ALA A 100 16.92 0.00 6.13
CA ALA A 100 17.78 0.70 7.05
C ALA A 100 19.01 -0.15 7.38
N THR A 101 20.17 0.51 7.48
CA THR A 101 21.45 -0.15 7.82
C THR A 101 21.71 -0.20 9.31
N GLU A 102 21.03 0.64 10.10
CA GLU A 102 21.19 0.76 11.55
C GLU A 102 19.88 0.47 12.27
N PHE A 103 19.80 -0.65 13.00
CA PHE A 103 18.61 -1.07 13.72
C PHE A 103 18.95 -1.86 15.00
N SER A 104 18.09 -1.78 16.01
CA SER A 104 18.26 -2.45 17.31
C SER A 104 17.48 -3.77 17.43
N SER A 105 16.42 -3.95 16.64
CA SER A 105 15.64 -5.19 16.52
C SER A 105 15.05 -5.32 15.13
N GLN A 106 14.43 -6.46 14.81
CA GLN A 106 13.73 -6.62 13.54
C GLN A 106 12.46 -5.76 13.47
N GLY A 107 11.76 -5.57 14.59
CA GLY A 107 10.68 -4.57 14.69
C GLY A 107 11.17 -3.15 14.34
N ASP A 108 12.31 -2.73 14.90
CA ASP A 108 12.95 -1.45 14.57
C ASP A 108 13.37 -1.38 13.08
N LEU A 109 13.90 -2.46 12.52
CA LEU A 109 14.25 -2.53 11.10
C LEU A 109 13.04 -2.29 10.20
N ILE A 110 11.88 -2.85 10.50
CA ILE A 110 10.65 -2.67 9.72
C ILE A 110 10.26 -1.19 9.70
N TRP A 111 10.18 -0.56 10.87
CA TRP A 111 9.77 0.84 11.00
C TRP A 111 10.78 1.81 10.40
N LYS A 112 12.08 1.60 10.64
CA LYS A 112 13.12 2.43 10.02
C LYS A 112 13.16 2.25 8.51
N SER A 113 12.97 1.03 8.01
CA SER A 113 12.88 0.77 6.57
C SER A 113 11.64 1.43 5.97
N LEU A 114 10.50 1.44 6.68
CA LEU A 114 9.32 2.17 6.27
C LEU A 114 9.60 3.68 6.17
N LYS A 115 10.12 4.29 7.23
CA LYS A 115 10.45 5.73 7.26
C LYS A 115 11.44 6.12 6.16
N LEU A 116 12.47 5.31 5.96
CA LEU A 116 13.44 5.48 4.87
C LEU A 116 12.76 5.43 3.49
N ARG A 117 11.84 4.49 3.29
CA ARG A 117 11.10 4.35 2.03
C ARG A 117 10.09 5.47 1.81
N ILE A 118 9.46 5.99 2.86
CA ILE A 118 8.61 7.19 2.78
C ILE A 118 9.46 8.36 2.28
N SER A 119 10.57 8.66 2.94
CA SER A 119 11.46 9.76 2.51
C SER A 119 11.96 9.59 1.08
N ARG A 120 12.34 8.36 0.71
CA ARG A 120 12.77 8.07 -0.67
C ARG A 120 11.63 8.21 -1.69
N ALA A 121 10.41 7.86 -1.31
CA ALA A 121 9.23 8.04 -2.15
C ALA A 121 8.93 9.53 -2.35
N GLU A 122 8.99 10.32 -1.29
CA GLU A 122 8.83 11.78 -1.34
C GLU A 122 9.89 12.45 -2.21
N GLU A 123 11.16 12.05 -2.10
CA GLU A 123 12.24 12.54 -2.97
C GLU A 123 11.96 12.21 -4.44
N LEU A 124 11.58 10.96 -4.74
CA LEU A 124 11.25 10.52 -6.10
C LEU A 124 10.04 11.24 -6.68
N LEU A 125 9.06 11.61 -5.86
CA LEU A 125 7.90 12.38 -6.28
C LEU A 125 8.26 13.87 -6.44
N GLY A 126 9.06 14.43 -5.53
CA GLY A 126 9.57 15.79 -5.58
C GLY A 126 10.41 16.07 -6.83
N ASP A 127 11.29 15.13 -7.22
CA ASP A 127 12.04 15.18 -8.48
C ASP A 127 11.14 15.26 -9.73
N LEU A 128 9.87 14.85 -9.59
CA LEU A 128 8.85 14.89 -10.63
C LEU A 128 7.89 16.09 -10.49
N GLY A 129 8.08 16.94 -9.47
CA GLY A 129 7.20 18.05 -9.15
C GLY A 129 5.84 17.60 -8.58
N VAL A 130 5.79 16.46 -7.91
CA VAL A 130 4.59 15.92 -7.26
C VAL A 130 4.78 15.95 -5.75
N GLU A 131 3.93 16.70 -5.04
CA GLU A 131 3.86 16.69 -3.59
C GLU A 131 2.62 15.89 -3.16
N ASP A 132 2.82 14.63 -2.78
CA ASP A 132 1.74 13.73 -2.33
C ASP A 132 2.26 12.77 -1.26
N HIS A 133 2.11 13.19 -0.01
CA HIS A 133 2.54 12.40 1.15
C HIS A 133 1.73 11.11 1.30
N SER A 134 0.42 11.13 1.01
CA SER A 134 -0.44 9.94 1.12
C SER A 134 -0.02 8.86 0.13
N LEU A 135 0.32 9.23 -1.11
CA LEU A 135 0.87 8.31 -2.10
C LEU A 135 2.25 7.77 -1.69
N ALA A 136 3.12 8.62 -1.13
CA ALA A 136 4.43 8.21 -0.65
C ALA A 136 4.32 7.19 0.49
N LEU A 137 3.48 7.49 1.50
CA LEU A 137 3.17 6.61 2.63
C LEU A 137 2.62 5.28 2.15
N GLU A 138 1.56 5.30 1.33
CA GLU A 138 0.94 4.08 0.84
C GLU A 138 1.93 3.23 0.03
N ALA A 139 2.67 3.82 -0.91
CA ALA A 139 3.65 3.09 -1.72
C ALA A 139 4.77 2.49 -0.85
N ALA A 140 5.21 3.22 0.18
CA ALA A 140 6.19 2.72 1.14
C ALA A 140 5.63 1.53 1.92
N VAL A 141 4.42 1.62 2.48
CA VAL A 141 3.78 0.51 3.21
C VAL A 141 3.59 -0.71 2.28
N ARG A 142 3.05 -0.50 1.07
CA ARG A 142 2.88 -1.54 0.02
C ARG A 142 4.17 -2.26 -0.36
N SER A 143 5.29 -1.57 -0.27
CA SER A 143 6.60 -2.17 -0.59
C SER A 143 7.12 -3.11 0.52
N THR A 144 6.50 -3.07 1.71
CA THR A 144 6.87 -3.91 2.85
C THR A 144 5.95 -5.13 2.97
N LYS A 145 6.29 -6.03 3.90
CA LYS A 145 5.41 -7.15 4.26
C LYS A 145 4.16 -6.71 5.03
N MET A 146 4.08 -5.45 5.49
CA MET A 146 2.93 -4.96 6.27
C MET A 146 1.65 -4.89 5.44
N TRP A 147 1.76 -4.75 4.12
CA TRP A 147 0.60 -4.58 3.26
C TRP A 147 -0.06 -5.92 2.87
N PRO A 148 -1.41 -6.01 2.90
CA PRO A 148 -2.35 -5.03 3.47
C PRO A 148 -2.70 -5.33 4.94
N LEU A 149 -2.45 -6.54 5.43
CA LEU A 149 -2.97 -7.01 6.72
C LEU A 149 -2.49 -6.18 7.91
N MET A 150 -1.18 -6.08 8.12
CA MET A 150 -0.64 -5.35 9.27
C MET A 150 -0.96 -3.86 9.17
N ALA A 151 -1.00 -3.33 7.94
CA ALA A 151 -1.45 -1.98 7.68
C ALA A 151 -2.87 -1.77 8.20
N ILE A 152 -3.84 -2.62 7.83
CA ILE A 152 -5.22 -2.54 8.34
C ILE A 152 -5.25 -2.62 9.88
N MET A 153 -4.46 -3.52 10.47
CA MET A 153 -4.37 -3.67 11.93
C MET A 153 -3.77 -2.45 12.66
N THR A 154 -3.17 -1.50 11.95
CA THR A 154 -2.72 -0.22 12.54
C THR A 154 -3.84 0.81 12.69
N SER A 155 -5.07 0.47 12.28
CA SER A 155 -6.23 1.33 12.49
C SER A 155 -6.34 1.71 13.97
N PRO A 156 -6.60 2.99 14.31
CA PRO A 156 -6.86 3.41 15.68
C PRO A 156 -7.94 2.53 16.31
N ASP A 157 -7.77 2.28 17.62
CA ASP A 157 -8.73 1.56 18.47
C ASP A 157 -9.11 0.13 18.05
N VAL A 158 -8.41 -0.45 17.06
CA VAL A 158 -8.38 -1.88 16.83
C VAL A 158 -7.52 -2.54 17.90
N THR A 159 -8.11 -3.43 18.68
CA THR A 159 -7.42 -4.12 19.78
C THR A 159 -6.89 -5.48 19.35
N GLU A 160 -7.64 -6.21 18.51
CA GLU A 160 -7.32 -7.58 18.12
C GLU A 160 -7.73 -7.87 16.67
N GLY A 161 -7.02 -8.80 16.04
CA GLY A 161 -7.32 -9.27 14.69
C GLY A 161 -7.25 -10.78 14.58
N TYR A 162 -8.25 -11.39 13.92
CA TYR A 162 -8.39 -12.83 13.78
C TYR A 162 -8.61 -13.20 12.31
N ALA A 163 -7.88 -14.18 11.81
CA ALA A 163 -8.12 -14.76 10.50
C ALA A 163 -7.66 -16.21 10.47
N TYR A 164 -8.40 -17.06 9.75
CA TYR A 164 -7.94 -18.39 9.36
C TYR A 164 -7.48 -18.36 7.90
N LEU A 165 -6.62 -19.30 7.50
CA LEU A 165 -6.15 -19.39 6.12
C LEU A 165 -7.34 -19.55 5.16
N ASN A 166 -7.38 -18.72 4.12
CA ASN A 166 -8.48 -18.54 3.16
C ASN A 166 -9.78 -17.97 3.76
N GLY A 167 -9.73 -17.45 4.99
CA GLY A 167 -10.83 -16.75 5.64
C GLY A 167 -10.71 -15.23 5.57
N PRO A 168 -11.78 -14.51 5.92
CA PRO A 168 -11.72 -13.06 6.06
C PRO A 168 -10.96 -12.68 7.34
N LEU A 169 -10.62 -11.40 7.44
CA LEU A 169 -10.10 -10.79 8.66
C LEU A 169 -11.25 -10.29 9.53
N TYR A 170 -11.27 -10.68 10.80
CA TYR A 170 -12.14 -10.11 11.82
C TYR A 170 -11.33 -9.18 12.69
N LEU A 171 -11.86 -8.01 13.02
CA LEU A 171 -11.22 -7.04 13.89
C LEU A 171 -12.15 -6.75 15.07
N ASP A 172 -11.56 -6.68 16.26
CA ASP A 172 -12.24 -6.17 17.46
C ASP A 172 -11.81 -4.71 17.66
N HIS A 173 -12.79 -3.82 17.70
CA HIS A 173 -12.59 -2.39 17.85
C HIS A 173 -13.36 -1.86 19.06
N VAL A 174 -12.77 -0.88 19.76
CA VAL A 174 -13.33 -0.32 21.01
C VAL A 174 -14.77 0.18 20.83
N GLU A 175 -15.02 0.96 19.77
CA GLU A 175 -16.35 1.53 19.48
C GLU A 175 -17.26 0.63 18.62
N TYR A 176 -16.75 0.12 17.49
CA TYR A 176 -17.56 -0.66 16.53
C TYR A 176 -17.80 -2.12 16.95
N GLY A 177 -17.15 -2.60 18.00
CA GLY A 177 -17.18 -4.01 18.37
C GLY A 177 -16.47 -4.89 17.33
N ARG A 178 -16.91 -6.15 17.22
CA ARG A 178 -16.36 -7.09 16.23
C ARG A 178 -16.96 -6.84 14.85
N PHE A 179 -16.11 -6.66 13.85
CA PHE A 179 -16.54 -6.59 12.45
C PHE A 179 -15.63 -7.40 11.53
N VAL A 180 -16.12 -7.69 10.32
CA VAL A 180 -15.39 -8.43 9.28
C VAL A 180 -14.90 -7.48 8.20
N VAL A 181 -13.63 -7.63 7.77
CA VAL A 181 -13.08 -6.93 6.60
C VAL A 181 -13.36 -7.77 5.36
N GLU A 182 -14.47 -7.50 4.67
CA GLU A 182 -15.05 -8.40 3.65
C GLU A 182 -14.16 -8.58 2.41
N ASN A 183 -13.39 -7.56 2.08
CA ASN A 183 -12.61 -7.51 0.85
C ASN A 183 -11.13 -7.88 1.09
N TYR A 184 -10.83 -8.43 2.25
CA TYR A 184 -9.56 -9.04 2.57
C TYR A 184 -9.76 -10.54 2.81
N VAL A 185 -8.84 -11.35 2.28
CA VAL A 185 -8.77 -12.79 2.57
C VAL A 185 -7.32 -13.12 2.89
N LEU A 186 -7.09 -13.76 4.04
CA LEU A 186 -5.76 -14.22 4.43
C LEU A 186 -5.34 -15.37 3.52
N ASP A 187 -4.50 -15.09 2.53
CA ASP A 187 -3.94 -16.11 1.65
C ASP A 187 -2.60 -16.65 2.19
N LYS A 188 -2.04 -17.65 1.49
CA LYS A 188 -0.77 -18.27 1.87
C LYS A 188 0.40 -17.28 1.84
N SER A 189 0.40 -16.34 0.89
CA SER A 189 1.47 -15.35 0.78
C SER A 189 1.44 -14.38 1.97
N ASP A 190 0.25 -13.95 2.37
CA ASP A 190 0.07 -13.11 3.55
C ASP A 190 0.44 -13.86 4.83
N LEU A 191 0.12 -15.16 4.94
CA LEU A 191 0.58 -15.99 6.06
C LEU A 191 2.11 -16.10 6.12
N GLU A 192 2.80 -16.32 5.00
CA GLU A 192 4.27 -16.38 4.95
C GLU A 192 4.91 -15.05 5.38
N LYS A 193 4.28 -13.91 5.02
CA LYS A 193 4.70 -12.59 5.51
C LYS A 193 4.59 -12.49 7.03
N LEU A 194 3.45 -12.91 7.61
CA LEU A 194 3.22 -12.94 9.05
C LEU A 194 4.23 -13.82 9.78
N VAL A 195 4.46 -15.04 9.28
CA VAL A 195 5.47 -15.94 9.84
C VAL A 195 6.83 -15.26 9.87
N THR A 196 7.21 -14.58 8.79
CA THR A 196 8.48 -13.84 8.81
C THR A 196 8.50 -12.73 9.86
N PHE A 197 7.38 -12.01 10.08
CA PHE A 197 7.32 -10.97 11.11
C PHE A 197 7.53 -11.56 12.51
N VAL A 198 6.81 -12.63 12.83
CA VAL A 198 6.87 -13.28 14.15
C VAL A 198 8.23 -13.94 14.38
N GLU A 199 8.80 -14.59 13.37
CA GLU A 199 10.12 -15.22 13.47
C GLU A 199 11.26 -14.21 13.56
N ALA A 200 11.10 -13.03 12.93
CA ALA A 200 12.10 -11.98 12.97
C ALA A 200 12.17 -11.33 14.37
N ASP A 201 11.06 -11.21 15.08
CA ASP A 201 11.06 -10.65 16.44
C ASP A 201 9.94 -11.28 17.27
N VAL A 202 10.32 -12.16 18.21
CA VAL A 202 9.38 -12.80 19.14
C VAL A 202 8.71 -11.76 20.06
N ASN A 203 9.30 -10.55 20.16
CA ASN A 203 8.79 -9.41 20.91
C ASN A 203 8.36 -8.24 20.02
N ALA A 204 8.08 -8.45 18.72
CA ALA A 204 7.50 -7.40 17.85
C ALA A 204 6.08 -7.04 18.29
N GLY A 205 5.96 -6.31 19.39
CA GLY A 205 4.87 -5.39 19.60
C GLY A 205 5.00 -4.25 18.60
N PHE A 206 3.91 -3.91 17.92
CA PHE A 206 3.83 -2.68 17.15
C PHE A 206 3.72 -1.52 18.15
N ASP A 207 4.81 -0.83 18.44
CA ASP A 207 4.73 0.42 19.19
C ASP A 207 4.23 1.52 18.23
N ILE A 208 2.91 1.70 18.18
CA ILE A 208 2.22 2.69 17.31
C ILE A 208 2.32 4.11 17.91
N ARG A 209 3.20 4.35 18.88
CA ARG A 209 3.38 5.67 19.50
C ARG A 209 4.67 6.33 19.00
N SER A 210 4.54 7.18 17.98
CA SER A 210 5.48 8.28 17.75
C SER A 210 4.76 9.50 17.21
#